data_AF-A0A193GMQ8-F1
#
_entry.id   AF-A0A193GMQ8-F1
#
_cell.length_a   1.000
_cell.length_b   1.000
_cell.length_c   1.000
_cell.angle_alpha   90.00
_cell.angle_beta   90.00
_cell.angle_gamma   90.00
#
_symmetry.space_group_name_H-M   'P 1'
#
loop_
_entity.id
_entity.type
_entity.pdbx_description
1 polymer ?
#
loop_
_entity_poly.entity_id
_entity_poly.type
_entity_poly.pdbx_seq_one_letter_code
_entity_poly.pdbx_strand_id
1 'polypeptide(L)'
;MGILHRPRKAAKFVFVDMPLGVLGLSQLRLGNRLIRDLWASLRNVTCPQCKHGVLIRHSHERDSAADVSDVRYPWACTHCDFLLLEVADKQAVRDTVRSMRNQEAVEALGDLEFSARQKRVRQYAIHSRIFFVLSVAAFGGFLYRLATGASLVYAANLASLGLACGAVALKASYRAWQVETGTLFVEGAFLRFLRNERWFR
;
A
#
# COMPACT_ATOMS: atom_id res chain seq x y z
N MET A 1 25.80 -4.71 59.89
CA MET A 1 24.35 -4.53 59.61
C MET A 1 24.19 -3.96 58.21
N GLY A 2 23.28 -4.51 57.38
CA GLY A 2 22.74 -3.79 56.21
C GLY A 2 22.97 -4.40 54.82
N ILE A 3 22.57 -5.65 54.58
CA ILE A 3 22.36 -6.16 53.21
C ILE A 3 20.97 -6.77 53.14
N LEU A 4 19.93 -5.97 53.33
CA LEU A 4 18.55 -6.48 53.29
C LEU A 4 17.51 -5.45 52.86
N HIS A 5 17.75 -4.75 51.75
CA HIS A 5 16.67 -3.98 51.11
C HIS A 5 16.81 -3.98 49.58
N ARG A 6 16.10 -4.90 48.89
CA ARG A 6 15.31 -4.68 47.64
C ARG A 6 14.89 -5.97 46.88
N PRO A 7 14.38 -7.03 47.53
CA PRO A 7 13.91 -8.23 46.80
C PRO A 7 12.71 -7.94 45.87
N ARG A 8 11.89 -6.93 46.17
CA ARG A 8 10.72 -6.56 45.35
C ARG A 8 11.04 -6.04 43.94
N LYS A 9 12.20 -5.40 43.74
CA LYS A 9 12.58 -4.89 42.40
C LYS A 9 13.14 -6.00 41.52
N ALA A 10 13.90 -6.94 42.09
CA ALA A 10 14.42 -8.09 41.36
C ALA A 10 13.32 -9.08 40.97
N ALA A 11 12.34 -9.33 41.85
CA ALA A 11 11.20 -10.19 41.54
C ALA A 11 10.31 -9.62 40.42
N LYS A 12 10.09 -8.29 40.38
CA LYS A 12 9.34 -7.65 39.29
C LYS A 12 10.06 -7.77 37.94
N PHE A 13 11.39 -7.66 37.95
CA PHE A 13 12.22 -7.83 36.74
C PHE A 13 12.17 -9.26 36.19
N VAL A 14 12.23 -10.28 37.04
CA VAL A 14 12.29 -11.69 36.61
C VAL A 14 10.91 -12.24 36.22
N PHE A 15 9.85 -11.86 36.92
CA PHE A 15 8.50 -12.43 36.68
C PHE A 15 7.60 -11.57 35.79
N VAL A 16 7.87 -10.27 35.65
CA VAL A 16 7.07 -9.39 34.79
C VAL A 16 7.91 -8.97 33.57
N ASP A 17 9.05 -8.33 33.77
CA ASP A 17 9.78 -7.71 32.64
C ASP A 17 10.50 -8.74 31.74
N MET A 18 11.04 -9.84 32.29
CA MET A 18 11.74 -10.88 31.54
C MET A 18 10.81 -11.67 30.59
N PRO A 19 9.65 -12.20 31.01
CA PRO A 19 8.74 -12.87 30.07
C PRO A 19 8.11 -11.88 29.08
N LEU A 20 7.88 -10.62 29.45
CA LEU A 20 7.40 -9.58 28.51
C LEU A 20 8.46 -9.18 27.46
N GLY A 21 9.75 -9.25 27.80
CA GLY A 21 10.85 -9.09 26.85
C GLY A 21 11.03 -10.30 25.93
N VAL A 22 10.83 -11.52 26.45
CA VAL A 22 10.94 -12.80 25.72
C VAL A 22 9.71 -13.07 24.84
N LEU A 23 8.52 -12.59 25.21
CA LEU A 23 7.28 -12.66 24.41
C LEU A 23 7.24 -11.67 23.23
N GLY A 24 8.38 -11.08 22.85
CA GLY A 24 8.48 -10.24 21.65
C GLY A 24 7.66 -8.95 21.70
N LEU A 25 7.22 -8.49 22.88
CA LEU A 25 6.39 -7.27 22.99
C LEU A 25 7.12 -6.02 22.52
N SER A 26 8.45 -5.98 22.67
CA SER A 26 9.30 -4.93 22.10
C SER A 26 9.30 -4.97 20.58
N GLN A 27 9.34 -6.16 19.97
CA GLN A 27 9.21 -6.34 18.52
C GLN A 27 7.81 -5.99 18.03
N LEU A 28 6.76 -6.34 18.76
CA LEU A 28 5.39 -5.94 18.45
C LEU A 28 5.21 -4.42 18.53
N ARG A 29 5.80 -3.75 19.54
CA ARG A 29 5.79 -2.28 19.66
C ARG A 29 6.57 -1.60 18.54
N LEU A 30 7.73 -2.15 18.16
CA LEU A 30 8.53 -1.64 17.03
C LEU A 30 7.78 -1.84 15.70
N GLY A 31 7.22 -3.01 15.48
CA GLY A 31 6.37 -3.31 14.32
C GLY A 31 5.17 -2.38 14.26
N ASN A 32 4.48 -2.14 15.37
CA ASN A 32 3.32 -1.26 15.40
C ASN A 32 3.69 0.22 15.16
N ARG A 33 4.85 0.67 15.64
CA ARG A 33 5.40 1.99 15.31
C ARG A 33 5.74 2.09 13.83
N LEU A 34 6.41 1.08 13.28
CA LEU A 34 6.78 1.02 11.86
C LEU A 34 5.51 1.01 10.98
N ILE A 35 4.51 0.20 11.32
CA ILE A 35 3.21 0.17 10.63
C ILE A 35 2.55 1.54 10.71
N ARG A 36 2.54 2.19 11.87
CA ARG A 36 1.97 3.54 12.06
C ARG A 36 2.72 4.59 11.23
N ASP A 37 4.04 4.53 11.18
CA ASP A 37 4.86 5.50 10.45
C ASP A 37 4.75 5.28 8.93
N LEU A 38 4.64 4.02 8.47
CA LEU A 38 4.24 3.69 7.10
C LEU A 38 2.82 4.17 6.79
N TRP A 39 1.90 4.07 7.75
CA TRP A 39 0.55 4.59 7.59
C TRP A 39 0.51 6.11 7.52
N ALA A 40 1.36 6.78 8.32
CA ALA A 40 1.51 8.23 8.30
C ALA A 40 2.16 8.70 7.00
N SER A 41 3.15 7.98 6.47
CA SER A 41 3.76 8.28 5.17
C SER A 41 2.78 8.06 4.01
N LEU A 42 1.91 7.05 4.08
CA LEU A 42 0.80 6.87 3.14
C LEU A 42 -0.27 7.98 3.21
N ARG A 43 -0.33 8.70 4.33
CA ARG A 43 -1.26 9.83 4.55
C ARG A 43 -0.68 11.17 4.10
N ASN A 44 0.65 11.25 3.97
CA ASN A 44 1.33 12.44 3.50
C ASN A 44 1.28 12.53 1.97
N VAL A 45 1.16 13.75 1.43
CA VAL A 45 1.14 13.94 -0.02
C VAL A 45 2.57 13.86 -0.55
N THR A 46 2.85 12.82 -1.34
CA THR A 46 4.15 12.62 -1.97
C THR A 46 4.30 13.52 -3.19
N CYS A 47 5.47 14.12 -3.37
CA CYS A 47 5.77 14.95 -4.54
C CYS A 47 5.65 14.14 -5.86
N PRO A 48 4.99 14.68 -6.90
CA PRO A 48 4.83 13.99 -8.19
C PRO A 48 6.17 13.81 -8.93
N GLN A 49 7.03 14.83 -8.94
CA GLN A 49 8.31 14.81 -9.66
C GLN A 49 9.33 13.84 -9.04
N CYS A 50 9.74 14.07 -7.79
CA CYS A 50 10.81 13.28 -7.18
C CYS A 50 10.35 11.92 -6.62
N LYS A 51 9.04 11.71 -6.38
CA LYS A 51 8.44 10.49 -5.78
C LYS A 51 8.94 10.08 -4.38
N HIS A 52 9.94 10.78 -3.84
CA HIS A 52 10.56 10.50 -2.54
C HIS A 52 10.24 11.58 -1.50
N GLY A 53 10.12 12.84 -1.91
CA GLY A 53 9.82 13.96 -1.03
C GLY A 53 8.34 14.09 -0.67
N VAL A 54 8.06 14.78 0.42
CA VAL A 54 6.71 15.07 0.92
C VAL A 54 6.41 16.55 0.70
N LEU A 55 5.19 16.87 0.31
CA LEU A 55 4.71 18.25 0.21
C LEU A 55 4.34 18.78 1.59
N ILE A 56 5.00 19.87 2.00
CA ILE A 56 4.74 20.58 3.24
C ILE A 56 4.21 21.97 2.89
N ARG A 57 3.13 22.36 3.56
CA ARG A 57 2.58 23.71 3.46
C ARG A 57 3.54 24.70 4.09
N HIS A 58 4.02 25.67 3.32
CA HIS A 58 4.64 26.87 3.85
C HIS A 58 3.54 27.89 4.16
N SER A 59 3.36 28.21 5.45
CA SER A 59 2.57 29.37 5.84
C SER A 59 3.41 30.61 5.57
N HIS A 60 3.02 31.41 4.57
CA HIS A 60 3.45 32.79 4.54
C HIS A 60 2.52 33.54 5.50
N GLU A 61 3.07 34.13 6.57
CA GLU A 61 2.39 35.22 7.26
C GLU A 61 2.26 36.35 6.23
N ARG A 62 1.03 36.63 5.80
CA ARG A 62 0.70 37.94 5.27
C ARG A 62 -0.78 38.22 5.48
N ASP A 63 -0.99 39.32 6.18
CA ASP A 63 -2.25 40.02 6.40
C ASP A 63 -2.93 40.30 5.07
N SER A 64 -4.23 40.03 5.02
CA SER A 64 -5.29 40.92 4.46
C SER A 64 -6.51 40.09 4.07
N ALA A 65 -7.67 40.63 4.44
CA ALA A 65 -9.02 40.14 4.19
C ALA A 65 -9.28 39.81 2.70
N ALA A 66 -8.96 38.59 2.29
CA ALA A 66 -9.49 37.97 1.10
C ALA A 66 -10.37 36.79 1.50
N ASP A 67 -11.47 36.62 0.76
CA ASP A 67 -12.55 35.67 1.02
C ASP A 67 -12.01 34.29 1.45
N VAL A 68 -12.51 33.77 2.57
CA VAL A 68 -11.91 32.66 3.36
C VAL A 68 -11.81 31.34 2.56
N SER A 69 -12.45 31.26 1.38
CA SER A 69 -12.52 30.05 0.55
C SER A 69 -11.52 29.93 -0.60
N ASP A 70 -10.77 30.98 -0.99
CA ASP A 70 -9.80 30.89 -2.12
C ASP A 70 -8.36 31.25 -1.73
N VAL A 71 -8.04 31.20 -0.43
CA VAL A 71 -6.66 31.38 0.03
C VAL A 71 -5.84 30.14 -0.33
N ARG A 72 -4.97 30.29 -1.33
CA ARG A 72 -4.04 29.25 -1.78
C ARG A 72 -2.71 29.38 -1.06
N TYR A 73 -2.22 28.26 -0.54
CA TYR A 73 -0.95 28.16 0.16
C TYR A 73 0.09 27.46 -0.72
N PRO A 74 1.37 27.89 -0.66
CA PRO A 74 2.45 27.18 -1.29
C PRO A 74 2.76 25.88 -0.54
N TRP A 75 2.64 24.76 -1.25
CA TRP A 75 3.09 23.44 -0.83
C TRP A 75 4.42 23.14 -1.50
N ALA A 76 5.50 23.13 -0.73
CA ALA A 76 6.84 22.85 -1.24
C ALA A 76 7.25 21.42 -0.91
N CYS A 77 8.01 20.79 -1.81
CA CYS A 77 8.61 19.49 -1.57
C CYS A 77 9.83 19.62 -0.65
N THR A 78 10.03 18.65 0.25
CA THR A 78 11.20 18.59 1.13
C THR A 78 12.52 18.26 0.44
N HIS A 79 12.48 17.75 -0.80
CA HIS A 79 13.65 17.16 -1.47
C HIS A 79 13.96 17.80 -2.83
N CYS A 80 12.98 18.40 -3.50
CA CYS A 80 13.19 19.04 -4.80
C CYS A 80 12.49 20.40 -4.83
N ASP A 81 12.83 21.23 -5.81
CA ASP A 81 12.29 22.59 -5.95
C ASP A 81 10.84 22.62 -6.49
N PHE A 82 10.09 21.54 -6.29
CA PHE A 82 8.70 21.46 -6.72
C PHE A 82 7.81 22.24 -5.74
N LEU A 83 7.00 23.14 -6.27
CA LEU A 83 6.07 23.97 -5.53
C LEU A 83 4.69 23.92 -6.18
N LEU A 84 3.66 23.71 -5.35
CA LEU A 84 2.26 23.62 -5.76
C LEU A 84 1.43 24.64 -4.96
N LEU A 85 0.65 25.47 -5.64
CA LEU A 85 -0.24 26.45 -5.00
C LEU A 85 -1.65 25.88 -4.92
N GLU A 86 -2.09 25.52 -3.72
CA GLU A 86 -3.39 24.87 -3.51
C GLU A 86 -4.03 25.27 -2.18
N VAL A 87 -5.31 24.95 -2.02
CA VAL A 87 -6.05 25.19 -0.76
C VAL A 87 -5.35 24.53 0.43
N ALA A 88 -5.59 25.02 1.64
CA ALA A 88 -5.05 24.43 2.87
C ALA A 88 -5.45 22.95 3.09
N ASP A 89 -6.50 22.49 2.42
CA ASP A 89 -6.98 21.12 2.54
C ASP A 89 -6.02 20.11 1.90
N LYS A 90 -5.56 19.16 2.71
CA LYS A 90 -4.68 18.06 2.28
C LYS A 90 -5.36 17.14 1.27
N GLN A 91 -6.69 17.00 1.31
CA GLN A 91 -7.40 16.13 0.36
C GLN A 91 -7.39 16.74 -1.04
N ALA A 92 -7.75 18.02 -1.16
CA ALA A 92 -7.67 18.77 -2.41
C ALA A 92 -6.26 18.69 -3.04
N VAL A 93 -5.21 18.95 -2.25
CA VAL A 93 -3.81 18.86 -2.70
C VAL A 93 -3.47 17.44 -3.18
N ARG A 94 -3.96 16.42 -2.47
CA ARG A 94 -3.73 15.01 -2.85
C ARG A 94 -4.40 14.68 -4.18
N ASP A 95 -5.60 15.17 -4.42
CA ASP A 95 -6.34 14.92 -5.65
C ASP A 95 -5.69 15.64 -6.84
N THR A 96 -5.22 16.88 -6.66
CA THR A 96 -4.43 17.61 -7.67
C THR A 96 -3.12 16.88 -7.98
N VAL A 97 -2.36 16.45 -6.97
CA VAL A 97 -1.12 15.69 -7.21
C VAL A 97 -1.41 14.34 -7.86
N ARG A 98 -2.53 13.69 -7.50
CA ARG A 98 -2.95 12.42 -8.09
C ARG A 98 -3.32 12.61 -9.57
N SER A 99 -4.02 13.68 -9.92
CA SER A 99 -4.36 13.96 -11.33
C SER A 99 -3.11 14.21 -12.16
N MET A 100 -2.15 15.00 -11.67
CA MET A 100 -0.84 15.19 -12.33
C MET A 100 -0.11 13.87 -12.57
N ARG A 101 0.00 13.01 -11.53
CA ARG A 101 0.64 11.70 -11.66
C ARG A 101 -0.08 10.77 -12.64
N ASN A 102 -1.41 10.86 -12.69
CA ASN A 102 -2.19 10.06 -13.63
C ASN A 102 -1.96 10.52 -15.07
N GLN A 103 -1.87 11.84 -15.31
CA GLN A 103 -1.56 12.41 -16.62
C GLN A 103 -0.17 11.99 -17.09
N GLU A 104 0.87 12.18 -16.26
CA GLU A 104 2.23 11.71 -16.56
C GLU A 104 2.26 10.22 -16.90
N ALA A 105 1.51 9.39 -16.16
CA ALA A 105 1.45 7.96 -16.42
C ALA A 105 0.73 7.61 -17.72
N VAL A 106 -0.29 8.38 -18.12
CA VAL A 106 -1.00 8.20 -19.40
C VAL A 106 -0.11 8.62 -20.56
N GLU A 107 0.58 9.75 -20.46
CA GLU A 107 1.54 10.23 -21.46
C GLU A 107 2.68 9.23 -21.65
N ALA A 108 3.31 8.81 -20.55
CA ALA A 108 4.37 7.80 -20.57
C ALA A 108 3.89 6.41 -21.07
N LEU A 109 2.57 6.16 -21.08
CA LEU A 109 2.00 4.95 -21.71
C LEU A 109 1.66 5.16 -23.19
N GLY A 110 1.34 6.39 -23.60
CA GLY A 110 1.14 6.79 -24.98
C GLY A 110 2.43 6.80 -25.80
N ASP A 111 3.55 7.24 -25.20
CA ASP A 111 4.87 7.32 -25.85
C ASP A 111 5.51 5.94 -26.11
N LEU A 112 4.89 4.87 -25.61
CA LEU A 112 5.45 3.54 -25.77
C LEU A 112 5.12 2.95 -27.12
N GLU A 113 6.16 2.40 -27.74
CA GLU A 113 6.00 1.56 -28.92
C GLU A 113 5.03 0.40 -28.63
N PHE A 114 4.21 0.09 -29.63
CA PHE A 114 3.22 -0.98 -29.56
C PHE A 114 3.83 -2.34 -29.16
N SER A 115 5.06 -2.63 -29.60
CA SER A 115 5.82 -3.83 -29.25
C SER A 115 6.15 -3.90 -27.75
N ALA A 116 6.58 -2.79 -27.15
CA ALA A 116 6.88 -2.68 -25.73
C ALA A 116 5.61 -2.80 -24.86
N ARG A 117 4.48 -2.27 -25.35
CA ARG A 117 3.17 -2.41 -24.71
C ARG A 117 2.72 -3.87 -24.70
N GLN A 118 2.82 -4.58 -25.82
CA GLN A 118 2.50 -6.01 -25.89
C GLN A 118 3.37 -6.86 -24.97
N LYS A 119 4.67 -6.57 -24.87
CA LYS A 119 5.58 -7.28 -23.95
C LYS A 119 5.13 -7.16 -22.50
N ARG A 120 4.70 -5.96 -22.07
CA ARG A 120 4.13 -5.73 -20.73
C ARG A 120 2.83 -6.50 -20.50
N VAL A 121 1.91 -6.49 -21.48
CA VAL A 121 0.66 -7.26 -21.38
C VAL A 121 0.96 -8.75 -21.18
N ARG A 122 1.88 -9.32 -21.97
CA ARG A 122 2.29 -10.73 -21.85
C ARG A 122 2.89 -11.03 -20.48
N GLN A 123 3.75 -10.15 -19.98
CA GLN A 123 4.37 -10.33 -18.65
C GLN A 123 3.31 -10.36 -17.54
N TYR A 124 2.34 -9.45 -17.56
CA TYR A 124 1.25 -9.44 -16.57
C TYR A 124 0.31 -10.64 -16.73
N ALA A 125 0.03 -11.09 -17.96
CA ALA A 125 -0.76 -12.29 -18.21
C ALA A 125 -0.08 -13.53 -17.63
N ILE A 126 1.22 -13.74 -17.91
CA ILE A 126 1.99 -14.86 -17.37
C ILE A 126 1.99 -14.82 -15.84
N HIS A 127 2.25 -13.66 -15.24
CA HIS A 127 2.23 -13.49 -13.79
C HIS A 127 0.84 -13.86 -13.22
N SER A 128 -0.24 -13.38 -13.84
CA SER A 128 -1.60 -13.71 -13.41
C SER A 128 -1.86 -15.22 -13.44
N ARG A 129 -1.50 -15.92 -14.53
CA ARG A 129 -1.66 -17.37 -14.66
C ARG A 129 -0.93 -18.13 -13.56
N ILE A 130 0.35 -17.80 -13.31
CA ILE A 130 1.17 -18.48 -12.29
C ILE A 130 0.52 -18.34 -10.91
N PHE A 131 0.11 -17.12 -10.54
CA PHE A 131 -0.49 -16.89 -9.23
C PHE A 131 -1.90 -17.47 -9.11
N PHE A 132 -2.67 -17.54 -10.19
CA PHE A 132 -3.95 -18.26 -10.17
C PHE A 132 -3.75 -19.77 -10.00
N VAL A 133 -2.80 -20.38 -10.71
CA VAL A 133 -2.48 -21.80 -10.54
C VAL A 133 -2.03 -22.08 -9.11
N LEU A 134 -1.16 -21.23 -8.56
CA LEU A 134 -0.72 -21.34 -7.17
C LEU A 134 -1.89 -21.16 -6.18
N SER A 135 -2.80 -20.24 -6.44
CA SER A 135 -4.00 -20.01 -5.63
C SER A 135 -4.92 -21.24 -5.62
N VAL A 136 -5.19 -21.82 -6.79
CA VAL A 136 -6.00 -23.04 -6.93
C VAL A 136 -5.29 -24.24 -6.28
N ALA A 137 -3.98 -24.39 -6.46
CA ALA A 137 -3.21 -25.47 -5.84
C ALA A 137 -3.21 -25.36 -4.31
N ALA A 138 -3.03 -24.16 -3.76
CA ALA A 138 -3.10 -23.91 -2.32
C ALA A 138 -4.50 -24.18 -1.77
N PHE A 139 -5.56 -23.73 -2.47
CA PHE A 139 -6.93 -24.00 -2.06
C PHE A 139 -7.29 -25.49 -2.14
N GLY A 140 -6.85 -26.19 -3.19
CA GLY A 140 -6.99 -27.65 -3.31
C GLY A 140 -6.26 -28.39 -2.20
N GLY A 141 -5.03 -27.96 -1.87
CA GLY A 141 -4.29 -28.49 -0.74
C GLY A 141 -4.99 -28.23 0.61
N PHE A 142 -5.65 -27.09 0.77
CA PHE A 142 -6.46 -26.79 1.96
C PHE A 142 -7.62 -27.77 2.10
N LEU A 143 -8.38 -28.00 1.03
CA LEU A 143 -9.48 -28.96 1.01
C LEU A 143 -8.99 -30.39 1.29
N TYR A 144 -7.88 -30.78 0.69
CA TYR A 144 -7.26 -32.08 0.94
C TYR A 144 -6.87 -32.25 2.42
N ARG A 145 -6.25 -31.23 3.02
CA ARG A 145 -5.85 -31.27 4.43
C ARG A 145 -7.04 -31.38 5.38
N LEU A 146 -8.14 -30.68 5.07
CA LEU A 146 -9.40 -30.83 5.82
C LEU A 146 -9.96 -32.25 5.70
N ALA A 147 -9.97 -32.82 4.49
CA ALA A 147 -10.44 -34.19 4.26
C ALA A 147 -9.61 -35.24 5.01
N THR A 148 -8.30 -35.03 5.15
CA THR A 148 -7.41 -35.92 5.93
C THR A 148 -7.45 -35.70 7.45
N GLY A 149 -8.31 -34.81 7.96
CA GLY A 149 -8.47 -34.56 9.39
C GLY A 149 -7.38 -33.70 10.03
N ALA A 150 -6.68 -32.86 9.25
CA ALA A 150 -5.69 -31.93 9.81
C ALA A 150 -6.36 -30.81 10.65
N SER A 151 -5.60 -30.25 11.59
CA SER A 151 -6.05 -29.09 12.37
C SER A 151 -6.41 -27.90 11.48
N LEU A 152 -7.54 -27.26 11.77
CA LEU A 152 -8.05 -26.11 11.03
C LEU A 152 -7.06 -24.93 11.03
N VAL A 153 -6.30 -24.73 12.09
CA VAL A 153 -5.27 -23.67 12.17
C VAL A 153 -4.18 -23.89 11.12
N TYR A 154 -3.74 -25.13 10.95
CA TYR A 154 -2.72 -25.48 9.96
C TYR A 154 -3.27 -25.37 8.53
N ALA A 155 -4.50 -25.83 8.32
CA ALA A 155 -5.17 -25.73 7.02
C ALA A 155 -5.44 -24.26 6.64
N ALA A 156 -5.84 -23.42 7.59
CA ALA A 156 -6.15 -22.01 7.37
C ALA A 156 -4.95 -21.20 6.84
N ASN A 157 -3.72 -21.55 7.22
CA ASN A 157 -2.52 -20.93 6.66
C ASN A 157 -2.44 -21.14 5.15
N LEU A 158 -2.76 -22.35 4.67
CA LEU A 158 -2.75 -22.68 3.25
C LEU A 158 -3.88 -21.97 2.49
N ALA A 159 -5.06 -21.86 3.10
CA ALA A 159 -6.14 -21.04 2.56
C ALA A 159 -5.76 -19.55 2.48
N SER A 160 -5.09 -19.00 3.50
CA SER A 160 -4.64 -17.61 3.52
C SER A 160 -3.62 -17.33 2.40
N LEU A 161 -2.71 -18.27 2.15
CA LEU A 161 -1.77 -18.20 1.03
C LEU A 161 -2.52 -18.24 -0.31
N GLY A 162 -3.51 -19.12 -0.45
CA GLY A 162 -4.36 -19.20 -1.64
C GLY A 162 -5.07 -17.89 -1.93
N LEU A 163 -5.65 -17.25 -0.91
CA LEU A 163 -6.30 -15.94 -1.02
C LEU A 163 -5.33 -14.83 -1.41
N ALA A 164 -4.15 -14.78 -0.77
CA ALA A 164 -3.13 -13.78 -1.09
C ALA A 164 -2.65 -13.92 -2.54
N CYS A 165 -2.40 -15.15 -3.00
CA CYS A 165 -2.02 -15.42 -4.38
C CYS A 165 -3.15 -15.04 -5.34
N GLY A 166 -4.40 -15.35 -5.02
CA GLY A 166 -5.57 -14.99 -5.83
C GLY A 166 -5.72 -13.47 -5.98
N ALA A 167 -5.50 -12.70 -4.90
CA ALA A 167 -5.51 -11.24 -4.95
C ALA A 167 -4.40 -10.67 -5.85
N VAL A 168 -3.19 -11.24 -5.78
CA VAL A 168 -2.08 -10.86 -6.68
C VAL A 168 -2.39 -11.23 -8.12
N ALA A 169 -2.98 -12.41 -8.36
CA ALA A 169 -3.36 -12.87 -9.68
C ALA A 169 -4.41 -11.96 -10.33
N LEU A 170 -5.44 -11.58 -9.57
CA LEU A 170 -6.50 -10.66 -9.99
C LEU A 170 -5.95 -9.26 -10.27
N LYS A 171 -5.03 -8.78 -9.43
CA LYS A 171 -4.35 -7.51 -9.67
C LYS A 171 -3.54 -7.55 -10.97
N ALA A 172 -2.81 -8.63 -11.23
CA ALA A 172 -2.02 -8.78 -12.45
C ALA A 172 -2.89 -8.87 -13.70
N SER A 173 -4.01 -9.62 -13.67
CA SER A 173 -4.94 -9.68 -14.82
C SER A 173 -5.60 -8.34 -15.09
N TYR A 174 -6.00 -7.61 -14.04
CA TYR A 174 -6.53 -6.26 -14.18
C TYR A 174 -5.51 -5.31 -14.83
N ARG A 175 -4.25 -5.35 -14.42
CA ARG A 175 -3.18 -4.53 -15.03
C ARG A 175 -2.92 -4.90 -16.49
N ALA A 176 -2.96 -6.19 -16.84
CA ALA A 176 -2.87 -6.62 -18.23
C ALA A 176 -4.00 -6.03 -19.08
N TRP A 177 -5.24 -6.08 -18.58
CA TRP A 177 -6.41 -5.52 -19.25
C TRP A 177 -6.34 -3.99 -19.39
N GLN A 178 -5.91 -3.27 -18.34
CA GLN A 178 -5.75 -1.81 -18.40
C GLN A 178 -4.71 -1.39 -19.45
N VAL A 179 -3.59 -2.11 -19.53
CA VAL A 179 -2.55 -1.80 -20.51
C VAL A 179 -3.02 -2.17 -21.92
N GLU A 180 -3.77 -3.24 -22.11
CA GLU A 180 -4.29 -3.61 -23.43
C GLU A 180 -5.33 -2.60 -23.95
N THR A 181 -6.32 -2.26 -23.14
CA THR A 181 -7.43 -1.37 -23.53
C THR A 181 -7.06 0.12 -23.46
N GLY A 182 -6.01 0.48 -22.70
CA GLY A 182 -5.62 1.87 -22.46
C GLY A 182 -6.51 2.60 -21.43
N THR A 183 -7.42 1.89 -20.75
CA THR A 183 -8.30 2.50 -19.74
C THR A 183 -7.59 2.64 -18.39
N LEU A 184 -6.68 3.61 -18.31
CA LEU A 184 -5.93 3.95 -17.11
C LEU A 184 -6.72 4.97 -16.29
N PHE A 185 -6.85 4.72 -14.98
CA PHE A 185 -7.48 5.65 -14.02
C PHE A 185 -8.95 6.03 -14.26
N VAL A 186 -9.68 5.27 -15.09
CA VAL A 186 -11.12 5.47 -15.29
C VAL A 186 -11.93 4.92 -14.11
N GLU A 187 -12.84 5.73 -13.57
CA GLU A 187 -13.73 5.33 -12.49
C GLU A 187 -14.67 4.18 -12.92
N GLY A 188 -14.87 3.21 -12.03
CA GLY A 188 -15.71 2.03 -12.33
C GLY A 188 -15.11 1.01 -13.30
N ALA A 189 -13.91 1.24 -13.85
CA ALA A 189 -13.25 0.31 -14.77
C ALA A 189 -13.00 -1.08 -14.14
N PHE A 190 -12.71 -1.12 -12.83
CA PHE A 190 -12.51 -2.38 -12.12
C PHE A 190 -13.78 -3.24 -12.06
N LEU A 191 -14.95 -2.65 -11.77
CA LEU A 191 -16.22 -3.38 -11.73
C LEU A 191 -16.60 -3.90 -13.13
N ARG A 192 -16.34 -3.09 -14.17
CA ARG A 192 -16.53 -3.50 -15.56
C ARG A 192 -15.66 -4.68 -15.92
N PHE A 193 -14.38 -4.63 -15.56
CA PHE A 193 -13.44 -5.74 -15.73
C PHE A 193 -13.93 -7.00 -14.98
N LEU A 194 -14.30 -6.85 -13.71
CA LEU A 194 -14.73 -7.97 -12.88
C LEU A 194 -15.96 -8.68 -13.46
N ARG A 195 -16.92 -7.94 -14.02
CA ARG A 195 -18.17 -8.52 -14.54
C ARG A 195 -18.04 -9.07 -15.97
N ASN A 196 -17.30 -8.39 -16.84
CA ASN A 196 -17.41 -8.61 -18.28
C ASN A 196 -16.16 -9.24 -18.91
N GLU A 197 -15.01 -9.23 -18.22
CA GLU A 197 -13.73 -9.64 -18.81
C GLU A 197 -13.27 -11.01 -18.34
N ARG A 198 -12.31 -11.60 -19.07
CA ARG A 198 -11.69 -12.88 -18.68
C ARG A 198 -10.62 -12.63 -17.64
N TRP A 199 -10.80 -13.20 -16.45
CA TRP A 199 -9.86 -13.04 -15.34
C TRP A 199 -8.64 -13.95 -15.53
N PHE A 200 -8.88 -15.15 -16.08
CA PHE A 200 -7.85 -16.06 -16.58
C PHE A 200 -7.55 -15.69 -18.03
N ARG A 201 -6.45 -14.97 -18.22
CA ARG A 201 -5.88 -14.68 -19.53
C ARG A 201 -4.64 -15.49 -19.74
#